data_AF-A0A661Q9G2-F1
#
_entry.id   AF-A0A661Q9G2-F1
#
_cell.length_a   1.000
_cell.length_b   1.000
_cell.length_c   1.000
_cell.angle_alpha   90.00
_cell.angle_beta   90.00
_cell.angle_gamma   90.00
#
_symmetry.space_group_name_H-M   'P 1'
#
loop_
_entity.id
_entity.type
_entity.pdbx_description
1 polymer ?
#
loop_
_entity_poly.entity_id
_entity_poly.type
_entity_poly.pdbx_seq_one_letter_code
_entity_poly.pdbx_strand_id
1 'polypeptide(L)'
;MTDMFPVDRWEYLIAKTAPLGIYDNGMMKRVTYPPSPGTLVEQVDKNVLSDFLGLDPKKGLNIGKIAFHDLDAKLNLTRLFQKHLAILAISGAGKSFLTSVLLEELLDRLDELGKPAIIVVDPHGEYVGFVKDEKYKDRTKVFDESSLSIAASSLSSYQIMEFLPEMSPAQRRELVKSIQELRKKKKQYGFKDLITAIEVSNIKKVIKDTMISWLMNLEDSRLFSNYTKPSIKELVKPGQLSVLDISDFVRLRDKQIIVTYFARKLFSMRRKQEIP
;
A
#
# COMPACT_ATOMS: atom_id res chain seq x y z
N MET A 1 37.04 -51.42 -16.16
CA MET A 1 37.03 -50.64 -14.90
C MET A 1 35.63 -50.51 -14.28
N THR A 2 34.54 -50.72 -15.02
CA THR A 2 33.17 -50.75 -14.50
C THR A 2 32.77 -52.04 -13.77
N ASP A 3 33.49 -53.17 -13.99
CA ASP A 3 33.19 -54.45 -13.30
C ASP A 3 33.82 -54.60 -11.90
N MET A 4 34.89 -53.86 -11.58
CA MET A 4 35.55 -53.95 -10.26
C MET A 4 34.93 -53.03 -9.21
N PHE A 5 34.20 -51.99 -9.62
CA PHE A 5 33.48 -51.08 -8.75
C PHE A 5 32.15 -50.72 -9.41
N PRO A 6 31.04 -51.41 -9.07
CA PRO A 6 29.74 -51.16 -9.66
C PRO A 6 29.13 -49.91 -9.00
N VAL A 7 29.70 -48.74 -9.29
CA VAL A 7 29.25 -47.44 -8.79
C VAL A 7 27.76 -47.23 -9.07
N ASP A 8 27.27 -47.69 -10.22
CA ASP A 8 25.86 -47.64 -10.63
C ASP A 8 24.92 -48.49 -9.76
N ARG A 9 25.45 -49.49 -9.03
CA ARG A 9 24.66 -50.36 -8.12
C ARG A 9 24.64 -49.86 -6.68
N TRP A 10 25.50 -48.90 -6.34
CA TRP A 10 25.65 -48.36 -4.99
C TRP A 10 25.23 -46.89 -4.87
N GLU A 11 24.96 -46.23 -5.99
CA GLU A 11 24.34 -44.92 -6.01
C GLU A 11 22.82 -45.05 -5.79
N TYR A 12 22.31 -44.35 -4.78
CA TYR A 12 20.88 -44.22 -4.56
C TYR A 12 20.55 -42.74 -4.30
N LEU A 13 19.56 -42.22 -5.01
CA LEU A 13 19.06 -40.87 -4.81
C LEU A 13 17.96 -40.89 -3.75
N ILE A 14 18.18 -40.21 -2.63
CA ILE A 14 17.14 -39.99 -1.63
C ILE A 14 16.59 -38.58 -1.79
N ALA A 15 15.30 -38.48 -2.10
CA ALA A 15 14.54 -37.24 -2.01
C ALA A 15 13.73 -37.23 -0.71
N LYS A 16 13.85 -36.17 0.08
CA LYS A 16 12.96 -35.92 1.23
C LYS A 16 11.74 -35.16 0.75
N THR A 17 10.55 -35.71 0.97
CA THR A 17 9.28 -35.09 0.59
C THR A 17 8.43 -34.81 1.82
N ALA A 18 7.53 -33.83 1.72
CA ALA A 18 6.53 -33.53 2.74
C ALA A 18 5.15 -33.54 2.06
N PRO A 19 4.18 -34.32 2.55
CA PRO A 19 2.85 -34.35 1.95
C PRO A 19 2.12 -33.04 2.28
N LEU A 20 1.81 -32.26 1.24
CA LEU A 20 1.21 -30.92 1.39
C LEU A 20 -0.32 -30.97 1.55
N GLY A 21 -0.97 -31.97 0.96
CA GLY A 21 -2.43 -32.10 0.91
C GLY A 21 -2.84 -33.36 0.15
N ILE A 22 -4.10 -33.73 0.26
CA ILE A 22 -4.74 -34.72 -0.61
C ILE A 22 -5.58 -33.94 -1.63
N TYR A 23 -5.25 -34.10 -2.91
CA TYR A 23 -6.02 -33.51 -4.01
C TYR A 23 -6.88 -34.59 -4.65
N ASP A 24 -8.20 -34.39 -4.61
CA ASP A 24 -9.18 -35.35 -5.09
C ASP A 24 -10.32 -34.59 -5.77
N ASN A 25 -10.44 -34.73 -7.10
CA ASN A 25 -11.50 -34.13 -7.91
C ASN A 25 -11.73 -32.63 -7.64
N GLY A 26 -10.64 -31.84 -7.57
CA GLY A 26 -10.69 -30.40 -7.31
C GLY A 26 -10.88 -30.02 -5.84
N MET A 27 -11.01 -30.99 -4.93
CA MET A 27 -11.07 -30.75 -3.50
C MET A 27 -9.71 -30.96 -2.84
N MET A 28 -9.32 -29.99 -2.01
CA MET A 28 -8.15 -30.09 -1.14
C MET A 28 -8.56 -30.58 0.24
N LYS A 29 -8.01 -31.72 0.65
CA LYS A 29 -8.20 -32.31 1.99
C LYS A 29 -6.87 -32.33 2.74
N ARG A 30 -6.94 -32.28 4.07
CA ARG A 30 -5.75 -32.41 4.92
C ARG A 30 -5.22 -33.83 4.87
N VAL A 31 -3.90 -33.98 4.85
CA VAL A 31 -3.24 -35.28 4.99
C VAL A 31 -3.50 -35.80 6.41
N THR A 32 -4.16 -36.95 6.53
CA THR A 32 -4.42 -37.61 7.82
C THR A 32 -3.54 -38.84 8.06
N TYR A 33 -2.96 -39.40 6.99
CA TYR A 33 -2.09 -40.59 7.03
C TYR A 33 -0.95 -40.44 6.01
N PRO A 34 0.25 -41.01 6.29
CA PRO A 34 1.35 -41.01 5.34
C PRO A 34 1.09 -41.96 4.16
N PRO A 35 1.76 -41.76 3.01
CA PRO A 35 1.71 -42.72 1.91
C PRO A 35 2.31 -44.07 2.35
N SER A 36 1.78 -45.17 1.82
CA SER A 36 2.28 -46.52 2.11
C SER A 36 3.70 -46.71 1.56
N PRO A 37 4.59 -47.41 2.29
CA PRO A 37 5.90 -47.77 1.76
C PRO A 37 5.78 -48.51 0.42
N GLY A 38 6.62 -48.14 -0.55
CA GLY A 38 6.59 -48.72 -1.90
C GLY A 38 5.58 -48.07 -2.85
N THR A 39 4.80 -47.07 -2.41
CA THR A 39 3.94 -46.29 -3.30
C THR A 39 4.79 -45.55 -4.34
N LEU A 40 4.37 -45.60 -5.60
CA LEU A 40 5.04 -44.89 -6.70
C LEU A 40 4.92 -43.38 -6.52
N VAL A 41 5.99 -42.66 -6.87
CA VAL A 41 6.03 -41.20 -6.88
C VAL A 41 6.05 -40.77 -8.34
N GLU A 42 5.06 -39.98 -8.74
CA GLU A 42 4.88 -39.53 -10.12
C GLU A 42 5.01 -38.01 -10.22
N GLN A 43 5.34 -37.53 -11.41
CA GLN A 43 5.31 -36.10 -11.70
C GLN A 43 3.85 -35.62 -11.78
N VAL A 44 3.55 -34.50 -11.14
CA VAL A 44 2.20 -33.92 -11.14
C VAL A 44 1.87 -33.28 -12.50
N ASP A 45 0.64 -33.47 -12.97
CA ASP A 45 0.12 -32.77 -14.15
C ASP A 45 0.05 -31.25 -13.92
N LYS A 46 0.32 -30.47 -14.97
CA LYS A 46 0.35 -29.00 -14.87
C LYS A 46 -0.99 -28.41 -14.42
N ASN A 47 -2.12 -28.97 -14.87
CA ASN A 47 -3.45 -28.48 -14.51
C ASN A 47 -3.75 -28.80 -13.04
N VAL A 48 -3.43 -30.03 -12.61
CA VAL A 48 -3.57 -30.44 -11.20
C VAL A 48 -2.75 -29.55 -10.29
N LEU A 49 -1.48 -29.27 -10.64
CA LEU A 49 -0.62 -28.38 -9.87
C LEU A 49 -1.15 -26.94 -9.84
N SER A 50 -1.62 -26.43 -10.97
CA SER A 50 -2.22 -25.08 -11.08
C SER A 50 -3.44 -24.92 -10.17
N ASP A 51 -4.35 -25.89 -10.20
CA ASP A 51 -5.55 -25.92 -9.37
C ASP A 51 -5.21 -26.09 -7.89
N PHE A 52 -4.25 -26.97 -7.57
CA PHE A 52 -3.76 -27.20 -6.21
C PHE A 52 -3.19 -25.92 -5.58
N LEU A 53 -2.37 -25.19 -6.34
CA LEU A 53 -1.80 -23.91 -5.90
C LEU A 53 -2.80 -22.75 -5.96
N GLY A 54 -3.98 -22.97 -6.54
CA GLY A 54 -5.03 -21.96 -6.66
C GLY A 54 -4.66 -20.82 -7.62
N LEU A 55 -3.86 -21.12 -8.64
CA LEU A 55 -3.46 -20.20 -9.69
C LEU A 55 -4.64 -19.91 -10.64
N ASP A 56 -4.57 -18.79 -11.33
CA ASP A 56 -5.57 -18.37 -12.32
C ASP A 56 -4.90 -18.14 -13.67
N PRO A 57 -4.77 -19.18 -14.52
CA PRO A 57 -4.05 -19.12 -15.79
C PRO A 57 -4.60 -18.07 -16.78
N LYS A 58 -5.89 -17.73 -16.65
CA LYS A 58 -6.62 -16.89 -17.61
C LYS A 58 -6.69 -15.43 -17.15
N LYS A 59 -6.96 -15.17 -15.88
CA LYS A 59 -7.25 -13.82 -15.36
C LYS A 59 -6.30 -13.38 -14.24
N GLY A 60 -5.36 -14.23 -13.84
CA GLY A 60 -4.42 -13.92 -12.77
C GLY A 60 -3.31 -12.95 -13.18
N LEU A 61 -2.63 -12.40 -12.17
CA LEU A 61 -1.44 -11.56 -12.34
C LEU A 61 -0.20 -12.46 -12.42
N ASN A 62 0.57 -12.39 -13.50
CA ASN A 62 1.76 -13.21 -13.69
C ASN A 62 2.95 -12.66 -12.91
N ILE A 63 3.37 -13.38 -11.87
CA ILE A 63 4.54 -12.99 -11.07
C ILE A 63 5.81 -13.78 -11.42
N GLY A 64 5.79 -14.58 -12.49
CA GLY A 64 6.92 -15.40 -12.94
C GLY A 64 6.54 -16.86 -13.16
N LYS A 65 7.48 -17.77 -12.93
CA LYS A 65 7.27 -19.23 -13.08
C LYS A 65 7.42 -19.96 -11.76
N ILE A 66 6.69 -21.06 -11.61
CA ILE A 66 6.88 -21.99 -10.49
C ILE A 66 8.26 -22.66 -10.67
N ALA A 67 9.09 -22.61 -9.62
CA ALA A 67 10.44 -23.15 -9.68
C ALA A 67 10.42 -24.63 -10.11
N PHE A 68 11.31 -25.00 -11.04
CA PHE A 68 11.45 -26.36 -11.59
C PHE A 68 10.23 -26.92 -12.36
N HIS A 69 9.20 -26.10 -12.59
CA HIS A 69 8.03 -26.48 -13.38
C HIS A 69 7.84 -25.49 -14.52
N ASP A 70 7.47 -25.98 -15.70
CA ASP A 70 7.05 -25.12 -16.81
C ASP A 70 5.59 -24.69 -16.65
N LEU A 71 5.33 -23.92 -15.58
CA LEU A 71 4.02 -23.42 -15.17
C LEU A 71 4.14 -21.96 -14.72
N ASP A 72 3.34 -21.07 -15.30
CA ASP A 72 3.30 -19.66 -14.90
C ASP A 72 2.61 -19.50 -13.54
N ALA A 73 3.21 -18.69 -12.68
CA ALA A 73 2.67 -18.31 -11.38
C ALA A 73 1.70 -17.14 -11.52
N LYS A 74 0.48 -17.42 -12.01
CA LYS A 74 -0.57 -16.39 -12.16
C LYS A 74 -1.48 -16.34 -10.93
N LEU A 75 -1.37 -15.28 -10.14
CA LEU A 75 -2.13 -15.12 -8.90
C LEU A 75 -3.54 -14.60 -9.17
N ASN A 76 -4.56 -15.26 -8.59
CA ASN A 76 -5.93 -14.78 -8.68
C ASN A 76 -6.09 -13.43 -7.93
N LEU A 77 -6.50 -12.39 -8.66
CA LEU A 77 -6.63 -11.03 -8.15
C LEU A 77 -7.58 -10.91 -6.95
N THR A 78 -8.75 -11.54 -7.04
CA THR A 78 -9.75 -11.50 -5.97
C THR A 78 -9.21 -12.13 -4.70
N ARG A 79 -8.59 -13.31 -4.79
CA ARG A 79 -7.97 -13.96 -3.62
C ARG A 79 -6.83 -13.14 -3.04
N LEU A 80 -6.02 -12.51 -3.89
CA LEU A 80 -4.88 -11.70 -3.46
C LEU A 80 -5.31 -10.45 -2.68
N PHE A 81 -6.37 -9.75 -3.14
CA PHE A 81 -6.80 -8.47 -2.58
C PHE A 81 -8.09 -8.52 -1.74
N GLN A 82 -8.71 -9.69 -1.55
CA GLN A 82 -9.88 -9.84 -0.66
C GLN A 82 -9.56 -9.52 0.81
N LYS A 83 -8.30 -9.74 1.22
CA LYS A 83 -7.80 -9.42 2.57
C LYS A 83 -6.66 -8.42 2.47
N HIS A 84 -5.47 -8.82 2.91
CA HIS A 84 -4.26 -8.01 2.90
C HIS A 84 -3.11 -8.88 2.39
N LEU A 85 -2.19 -8.27 1.66
CA LEU A 85 -0.97 -8.87 1.17
C LEU A 85 0.22 -8.26 1.90
N ALA A 86 1.18 -9.10 2.30
CA ALA A 86 2.48 -8.67 2.80
C ALA A 86 3.59 -9.31 1.95
N ILE A 87 4.48 -8.48 1.41
CA ILE A 87 5.68 -8.92 0.70
C ILE A 87 6.86 -8.73 1.64
N LEU A 88 7.43 -9.84 2.12
CA LEU A 88 8.50 -9.85 3.11
C LEU A 88 9.76 -10.46 2.49
N ALA A 89 10.86 -9.71 2.49
CA ALA A 89 12.14 -10.18 2.02
C ALA A 89 13.28 -9.37 2.66
N ILE A 90 14.49 -9.93 2.67
CA ILE A 90 15.70 -9.19 3.03
C ILE A 90 16.04 -8.15 1.94
N SER A 91 16.88 -7.16 2.28
CA SER A 91 17.36 -6.19 1.28
C SER A 91 18.08 -6.92 0.14
N GLY A 92 17.83 -6.50 -1.10
CA GLY A 92 18.40 -7.12 -2.30
C GLY A 92 17.72 -8.42 -2.76
N ALA A 93 16.79 -9.00 -2.00
CA ALA A 93 16.09 -10.23 -2.39
C ALA A 93 14.91 -10.01 -3.36
N GLY A 94 14.72 -8.79 -3.89
CA GLY A 94 13.71 -8.51 -4.91
C GLY A 94 12.33 -8.10 -4.38
N LYS A 95 12.21 -7.58 -3.15
CA LYS A 95 10.93 -7.03 -2.63
C LYS A 95 10.32 -6.00 -3.58
N SER A 96 11.08 -4.95 -3.90
CA SER A 96 10.60 -3.85 -4.75
C SER A 96 10.43 -4.30 -6.19
N PHE A 97 11.25 -5.25 -6.67
CA PHE A 97 11.10 -5.87 -7.98
C PHE A 97 9.76 -6.62 -8.11
N LEU A 98 9.42 -7.48 -7.16
CA LEU A 98 8.12 -8.18 -7.15
C LEU A 98 6.95 -7.19 -7.08
N THR A 99 7.07 -6.12 -6.29
CA THR A 99 6.07 -5.05 -6.28
C THR A 99 5.92 -4.41 -7.65
N SER A 100 7.01 -4.05 -8.32
CA SER A 100 6.96 -3.49 -9.69
C SER A 100 6.29 -4.43 -10.67
N VAL A 101 6.63 -5.73 -10.65
CA VAL A 101 5.95 -6.75 -11.50
C VAL A 101 4.45 -6.77 -11.23
N LEU A 102 4.03 -6.73 -9.97
CA LEU A 102 2.60 -6.66 -9.63
C LEU A 102 1.93 -5.37 -10.16
N LEU A 103 2.61 -4.23 -10.07
CA LEU A 103 2.10 -2.95 -10.59
C LEU A 103 1.96 -3.00 -12.12
N GLU A 104 2.94 -3.54 -12.82
CA GLU A 104 2.93 -3.74 -14.27
C GLU A 104 1.77 -4.64 -14.70
N GLU A 105 1.63 -5.82 -14.10
CA GLU A 105 0.54 -6.76 -14.37
C GLU A 105 -0.84 -6.17 -14.08
N LEU A 106 -0.96 -5.32 -13.05
CA LEU A 106 -2.20 -4.61 -12.75
C LEU A 106 -2.52 -3.53 -13.79
N LEU A 107 -1.52 -2.81 -14.27
CA LEU A 107 -1.67 -1.78 -15.30
C LEU A 107 -2.04 -2.41 -16.64
N ASP A 108 -1.35 -3.48 -17.04
CA ASP A 108 -1.51 -4.18 -18.34
C ASP A 108 -2.70 -5.12 -18.43
N ARG A 109 -3.39 -5.31 -17.32
CA ARG A 109 -4.65 -6.06 -17.28
C ARG A 109 -5.61 -5.60 -18.37
N LEU A 110 -6.44 -6.50 -18.91
CA LEU A 110 -7.47 -6.12 -19.88
C LEU A 110 -8.60 -5.33 -19.21
N ASP A 111 -9.17 -4.34 -19.90
CA ASP A 111 -10.23 -3.48 -19.35
C ASP A 111 -11.49 -4.29 -18.98
N GLU A 112 -11.82 -5.33 -19.76
CA GLU A 112 -12.93 -6.25 -19.50
C GLU A 112 -12.81 -7.03 -18.19
N LEU A 113 -11.58 -7.20 -17.67
CA LEU A 113 -11.30 -7.88 -16.41
C LEU A 113 -11.33 -6.92 -15.22
N GLY A 114 -11.56 -5.62 -15.48
CA GLY A 114 -11.53 -4.53 -14.51
C GLY A 114 -10.12 -4.16 -14.08
N LYS A 115 -9.81 -2.86 -14.08
CA LYS A 115 -8.56 -2.30 -13.57
C LYS A 115 -8.79 -1.57 -12.25
N PRO A 116 -8.12 -1.95 -11.15
CA PRO A 116 -8.21 -1.17 -9.93
C PRO A 116 -7.51 0.19 -10.11
N ALA A 117 -7.87 1.15 -9.26
CA ALA A 117 -7.04 2.32 -9.04
C ALA A 117 -5.87 1.91 -8.15
N ILE A 118 -4.65 2.28 -8.53
CA ILE A 118 -3.44 1.87 -7.82
C ILE A 118 -2.83 3.09 -7.17
N ILE A 119 -2.56 3.01 -5.86
CA ILE A 119 -1.96 4.09 -5.09
C ILE A 119 -0.75 3.52 -4.36
N VAL A 120 0.41 4.07 -4.67
CA VAL A 120 1.67 3.71 -4.03
C VAL A 120 2.12 4.86 -3.16
N VAL A 121 2.42 4.59 -1.91
CA VAL A 121 3.13 5.53 -1.03
C VAL A 121 4.59 5.14 -1.07
N ASP A 122 5.42 6.01 -1.61
CA ASP A 122 6.82 5.71 -1.91
C ASP A 122 7.77 6.50 -0.99
N PRO A 123 8.32 5.88 0.06
CA PRO A 123 9.26 6.55 0.96
C PRO A 123 10.68 6.67 0.40
N HIS A 124 10.99 6.00 -0.71
CA HIS A 124 12.35 5.88 -1.25
C HIS A 124 12.47 6.31 -2.72
N GLY A 125 11.37 6.66 -3.38
CA GLY A 125 11.34 7.09 -4.79
C GLY A 125 11.56 5.93 -5.78
N GLU A 126 11.39 4.67 -5.36
CA GLU A 126 11.64 3.47 -6.18
C GLU A 126 10.68 3.37 -7.37
N TYR A 127 9.45 3.89 -7.26
CA TYR A 127 8.36 3.72 -8.23
C TYR A 127 8.14 4.96 -9.10
N VAL A 128 8.88 6.05 -8.87
CA VAL A 128 8.84 7.25 -9.72
C VAL A 128 9.24 6.93 -11.17
N GLY A 129 10.09 5.90 -11.37
CA GLY A 129 10.54 5.45 -12.68
C GLY A 129 9.42 5.10 -13.67
N PHE A 130 8.22 4.71 -13.18
CA PHE A 130 7.08 4.39 -14.05
C PHE A 130 6.63 5.56 -14.93
N VAL A 131 6.86 6.81 -14.50
CA VAL A 131 6.52 7.99 -15.31
C VAL A 131 7.48 8.19 -16.50
N LYS A 132 8.66 7.56 -16.46
CA LYS A 132 9.69 7.63 -17.51
C LYS A 132 9.57 6.47 -18.50
N ASP A 133 8.82 5.43 -18.17
CA ASP A 133 8.59 4.29 -19.04
C ASP A 133 7.51 4.64 -20.08
N GLU A 134 7.85 4.59 -21.36
CA GLU A 134 6.95 4.91 -22.48
C GLU A 134 5.63 4.12 -22.45
N LYS A 135 5.64 2.89 -21.91
CA LYS A 135 4.46 2.03 -21.81
C LYS A 135 3.51 2.43 -20.67
N TYR A 136 4.04 3.03 -19.60
CA TYR A 136 3.29 3.32 -18.38
C TYR A 136 3.11 4.81 -18.09
N LYS A 137 3.85 5.70 -18.77
CA LYS A 137 3.85 7.14 -18.51
C LYS A 137 2.44 7.75 -18.52
N ASP A 138 1.60 7.39 -19.49
CA ASP A 138 0.25 7.97 -19.65
C ASP A 138 -0.73 7.47 -18.58
N ARG A 139 -0.40 6.35 -17.93
CA ARG A 139 -1.17 5.74 -16.83
C ARG A 139 -0.56 6.04 -15.47
N THR A 140 0.55 6.77 -15.40
CA THR A 140 1.27 7.04 -14.15
C THR A 140 1.21 8.52 -13.79
N LYS A 141 0.85 8.81 -12.54
CA LYS A 141 0.94 10.15 -11.97
C LYS A 141 1.81 10.13 -10.73
N VAL A 142 2.82 10.99 -10.69
CA VAL A 142 3.69 11.18 -9.53
C VAL A 142 3.29 12.48 -8.82
N PHE A 143 3.13 12.40 -7.52
CA PHE A 143 2.85 13.52 -6.63
C PHE A 143 4.00 13.62 -5.62
N ASP A 144 4.89 14.57 -5.88
CA ASP A 144 6.06 14.91 -5.06
C ASP A 144 5.73 15.92 -3.95
N GLU A 145 6.74 16.34 -3.18
CA GLU A 145 6.60 17.36 -2.12
C GLU A 145 5.95 18.66 -2.62
N SER A 146 6.23 19.07 -3.86
CA SER A 146 5.71 20.32 -4.44
C SER A 146 4.20 20.26 -4.76
N SER A 147 3.69 19.06 -5.00
CA SER A 147 2.31 18.80 -5.41
C SER A 147 1.46 18.18 -4.29
N LEU A 148 2.07 17.87 -3.15
CA LEU A 148 1.39 17.36 -1.96
C LEU A 148 1.10 18.47 -0.94
N SER A 149 -0.18 18.68 -0.65
CA SER A 149 -0.59 19.56 0.43
C SER A 149 -1.93 19.14 1.03
N ILE A 150 -2.11 19.46 2.30
CA ILE A 150 -3.32 19.18 3.08
C ILE A 150 -3.98 20.50 3.42
N ALA A 151 -5.26 20.65 3.08
CA ALA A 151 -6.01 21.81 3.51
C ALA A 151 -6.21 21.78 5.02
N ALA A 152 -5.73 22.78 5.77
CA ALA A 152 -5.95 22.85 7.22
C ALA A 152 -7.44 22.85 7.56
N SER A 153 -8.25 23.55 6.74
CA SER A 153 -9.72 23.52 6.82
C SER A 153 -10.36 22.14 6.67
N SER A 154 -9.71 21.20 5.97
CA SER A 154 -10.21 19.82 5.76
C SER A 154 -9.99 18.89 6.96
N LEU A 155 -9.20 19.33 7.94
CA LEU A 155 -8.89 18.57 9.15
C LEU A 155 -9.94 18.83 10.23
N SER A 156 -10.36 17.78 10.93
CA SER A 156 -11.07 17.94 12.19
C SER A 156 -10.11 18.42 13.28
N SER A 157 -10.68 18.98 14.37
CA SER A 157 -9.90 19.28 15.57
C SER A 157 -9.18 18.04 16.10
N TYR A 158 -9.81 16.87 16.03
CA TYR A 158 -9.19 15.60 16.42
C TYR A 158 -7.95 15.25 15.60
N GLN A 159 -8.00 15.43 14.29
CA GLN A 159 -6.85 15.17 13.42
C GLN A 159 -5.70 16.15 13.68
N ILE A 160 -6.00 17.43 13.91
CA ILE A 160 -4.96 18.41 14.27
C ILE A 160 -4.31 18.03 15.61
N MET A 161 -5.10 17.58 16.59
CA MET A 161 -4.59 17.12 17.89
C MET A 161 -3.78 15.83 17.80
N GLU A 162 -4.12 14.91 16.91
CA GLU A 162 -3.33 13.71 16.67
C GLU A 162 -1.94 14.05 16.14
N PHE A 163 -1.83 15.09 15.31
CA PHE A 163 -0.55 15.59 14.83
C PHE A 163 0.20 16.37 15.92
N LEU A 164 -0.45 16.76 17.02
CA LEU A 164 0.09 17.58 18.11
C LEU A 164 -0.22 16.93 19.48
N PRO A 165 0.38 15.76 19.79
CA PRO A 165 0.02 14.97 20.97
C PRO A 165 0.25 15.70 22.30
N GLU A 166 1.23 16.62 22.34
CA GLU A 166 1.63 17.41 23.50
C GLU A 166 0.59 18.44 23.97
N MET A 167 -0.50 18.65 23.23
CA MET A 167 -1.54 19.60 23.63
C MET A 167 -2.31 19.12 24.87
N SER A 168 -2.35 19.98 25.89
CA SER A 168 -3.10 19.74 27.13
C SER A 168 -4.63 19.78 26.91
N PRO A 169 -5.45 19.14 27.77
CA PRO A 169 -6.91 19.16 27.63
C PRO A 169 -7.52 20.58 27.56
N ALA A 170 -6.92 21.55 28.27
CA ALA A 170 -7.35 22.95 28.22
C ALA A 170 -7.08 23.58 26.84
N GLN A 171 -5.88 23.38 26.28
CA GLN A 171 -5.52 23.85 24.94
C GLN A 171 -6.41 23.20 23.87
N ARG A 172 -6.70 21.91 24.01
CA ARG A 172 -7.60 21.18 23.10
C ARG A 172 -8.99 21.81 23.05
N ARG A 173 -9.56 22.15 24.20
CA ARG A 173 -10.88 22.80 24.30
C ARG A 173 -10.89 24.15 23.57
N GLU A 174 -9.86 24.96 23.77
CA GLU A 174 -9.76 26.26 23.11
C GLU A 174 -9.48 26.16 21.60
N LEU A 175 -8.71 25.16 21.16
CA LEU A 175 -8.51 24.87 19.73
C LEU A 175 -9.82 24.51 19.03
N VAL A 176 -10.64 23.65 19.65
CA VAL A 176 -11.96 23.27 19.11
C VAL A 176 -12.84 24.50 18.92
N LYS A 177 -12.93 25.37 19.92
CA LYS A 177 -13.72 26.62 19.83
C LYS A 177 -13.19 27.52 18.72
N SER A 178 -11.88 27.74 18.67
CA SER A 178 -11.23 28.60 17.68
C SER A 178 -11.50 28.12 16.24
N ILE A 179 -11.41 26.81 16.01
CA ILE A 179 -11.74 26.19 14.71
C ILE A 179 -13.23 26.39 14.37
N GLN A 180 -14.14 26.19 15.33
CA GLN A 180 -15.57 26.35 15.10
C GLN A 180 -15.92 27.80 14.76
N GLU A 181 -15.36 28.77 15.46
CA GLU A 181 -15.56 30.20 15.20
C GLU A 181 -14.98 30.62 13.84
N LEU A 182 -13.78 30.15 13.51
CA LEU A 182 -13.16 30.43 12.22
C LEU A 182 -14.02 29.86 11.06
N ARG A 183 -14.55 28.66 11.20
CA ARG A 183 -15.42 28.02 10.20
C ARG A 183 -16.73 28.75 9.95
N LYS A 184 -17.25 29.51 10.94
CA LYS A 184 -18.42 30.38 10.74
C LYS A 184 -18.11 31.56 9.83
N LYS A 185 -16.86 32.05 9.85
CA LYS A 185 -16.42 33.23 9.10
C LYS A 185 -15.81 32.89 7.74
N LYS A 186 -15.05 31.80 7.66
CA LYS A 186 -14.25 31.43 6.50
C LYS A 186 -14.34 29.92 6.25
N LYS A 187 -14.89 29.53 5.09
CA LYS A 187 -14.99 28.10 4.71
C LYS A 187 -13.62 27.48 4.43
N GLN A 188 -12.69 28.25 3.91
CA GLN A 188 -11.39 27.79 3.46
C GLN A 188 -10.27 28.61 4.10
N TYR A 189 -9.39 27.94 4.84
CA TYR A 189 -8.35 28.58 5.63
C TYR A 189 -7.15 27.66 5.84
N GLY A 190 -6.00 28.27 6.11
CA GLY A 190 -4.72 27.63 6.46
C GLY A 190 -4.42 27.76 7.96
N PHE A 191 -3.26 27.27 8.43
CA PHE A 191 -2.90 27.43 9.84
C PHE A 191 -2.57 28.87 10.21
N LYS A 192 -2.02 29.68 9.29
CA LYS A 192 -1.86 31.13 9.48
C LYS A 192 -3.16 31.84 9.89
N ASP A 193 -4.26 31.56 9.18
CA ASP A 193 -5.58 32.12 9.51
C ASP A 193 -6.05 31.69 10.91
N LEU A 194 -5.81 30.42 11.28
CA LEU A 194 -6.16 29.88 12.59
C LEU A 194 -5.31 30.49 13.72
N ILE A 195 -4.03 30.69 13.47
CA ILE A 195 -3.10 31.39 14.38
C ILE A 195 -3.61 32.81 14.63
N THR A 196 -3.90 33.59 13.58
CA THR A 196 -4.45 34.94 13.73
C THR A 196 -5.78 34.96 14.49
N ALA A 197 -6.67 33.99 14.23
CA ALA A 197 -7.93 33.88 14.96
C ALA A 197 -7.71 33.60 16.47
N ILE A 198 -6.72 32.79 16.81
CA ILE A 198 -6.33 32.50 18.21
C ILE A 198 -5.68 33.74 18.84
N GLU A 199 -4.84 34.47 18.11
CA GLU A 199 -4.17 35.69 18.60
C GLU A 199 -5.16 36.76 19.06
N VAL A 200 -6.24 36.99 18.30
CA VAL A 200 -7.26 38.00 18.62
C VAL A 200 -8.35 37.53 19.59
N SER A 201 -8.34 36.25 19.97
CA SER A 201 -9.34 35.67 20.88
C SER A 201 -9.12 36.09 22.34
N ASN A 202 -10.14 35.92 23.18
CA ASN A 202 -10.07 36.19 24.63
C ASN A 202 -9.49 35.00 25.44
N ILE A 203 -8.67 34.14 24.82
CA ILE A 203 -8.00 33.03 25.48
C ILE A 203 -6.86 33.56 26.38
N LYS A 204 -6.64 32.94 27.55
CA LYS A 204 -5.51 33.24 28.44
C LYS A 204 -4.18 33.22 27.69
N LYS A 205 -3.37 34.26 27.86
CA LYS A 205 -2.10 34.47 27.11
C LYS A 205 -1.19 33.22 27.10
N VAL A 206 -0.97 32.60 28.26
CA VAL A 206 -0.13 31.39 28.35
C VAL A 206 -0.62 30.25 27.44
N ILE A 207 -1.93 30.01 27.39
CA ILE A 207 -2.54 28.96 26.56
C ILE A 207 -2.40 29.32 25.08
N LYS A 208 -2.68 30.59 24.75
CA LYS A 208 -2.59 31.15 23.41
C LYS A 208 -1.18 31.00 22.83
N ASP A 209 -0.16 31.45 23.56
CA ASP A 209 1.24 31.45 23.11
C ASP A 209 1.73 30.02 22.83
N THR A 210 1.38 29.05 23.69
CA THR A 210 1.73 27.65 23.46
C THR A 210 1.01 27.06 22.24
N MET A 211 -0.30 27.33 22.08
CA MET A 211 -1.06 26.84 20.92
C MET A 211 -0.52 27.41 19.60
N ILE A 212 -0.18 28.70 19.58
CA ILE A 212 0.39 29.36 18.42
C ILE A 212 1.72 28.70 18.05
N SER A 213 2.62 28.47 19.01
CA SER A 213 3.89 27.79 18.76
C SER A 213 3.70 26.39 18.15
N TRP A 214 2.74 25.61 18.65
CA TRP A 214 2.40 24.30 18.08
C TRP A 214 1.85 24.36 16.65
N LEU A 215 0.99 25.33 16.36
CA LEU A 215 0.41 25.51 15.02
C LEU A 215 1.44 26.08 14.03
N MET A 216 2.36 26.94 14.48
CA MET A 216 3.50 27.41 13.69
C MET A 216 4.38 26.23 13.26
N ASN A 217 4.66 25.28 14.18
CA ASN A 217 5.41 24.06 13.82
C ASN A 217 4.72 23.23 12.71
N LEU A 218 3.38 23.22 12.66
CA LEU A 218 2.65 22.58 11.56
C LEU A 218 2.75 23.42 10.28
N GLU A 219 2.53 24.73 10.34
CA GLU A 219 2.65 25.61 9.17
C GLU A 219 4.06 25.53 8.53
N ASP A 220 5.11 25.49 9.35
CA ASP A 220 6.51 25.44 8.92
C ASP A 220 6.89 24.12 8.23
N SER A 221 6.07 23.06 8.36
CA SER A 221 6.27 21.81 7.62
C SER A 221 6.03 21.94 6.12
N ARG A 222 5.40 23.05 5.67
CA ARG A 222 4.96 23.27 4.27
C ARG A 222 4.00 22.22 3.70
N LEU A 223 3.60 21.23 4.49
CA LEU A 223 2.58 20.24 4.15
C LEU A 223 1.18 20.83 4.07
N PHE A 224 0.93 21.94 4.75
CA PHE A 224 -0.41 22.48 4.90
C PHE A 224 -0.59 23.71 4.03
N SER A 225 -1.75 23.80 3.39
CA SER A 225 -2.13 24.96 2.60
C SER A 225 -3.63 25.25 2.77
N ASN A 226 -4.14 26.18 1.98
CA ASN A 226 -5.58 26.45 1.92
C ASN A 226 -6.35 25.35 1.17
N TYR A 227 -5.66 24.58 0.30
CA TYR A 227 -6.26 23.56 -0.56
C TYR A 227 -5.56 22.20 -0.34
N THR A 228 -6.27 21.10 -0.62
CA THR A 228 -5.66 19.77 -0.62
C THR A 228 -5.21 19.45 -2.03
N LYS A 229 -3.96 19.05 -2.21
CA LYS A 229 -3.41 18.58 -3.47
C LYS A 229 -2.65 17.25 -3.25
N PRO A 230 -2.78 16.27 -4.16
CA PRO A 230 -3.82 16.19 -5.18
C PRO A 230 -5.21 16.02 -4.56
N SER A 231 -6.25 16.20 -5.36
CA SER A 231 -7.59 15.80 -4.93
C SER A 231 -7.69 14.27 -4.86
N ILE A 232 -8.52 13.71 -3.98
CA ILE A 232 -8.68 12.25 -3.89
C ILE A 232 -9.21 11.66 -5.20
N LYS A 233 -10.04 12.40 -5.94
CA LYS A 233 -10.54 11.99 -7.27
C LYS A 233 -9.45 11.96 -8.34
N GLU A 234 -8.41 12.78 -8.19
CA GLU A 234 -7.25 12.73 -9.08
C GLU A 234 -6.33 11.55 -8.75
N LEU A 235 -6.22 11.24 -7.45
CA LEU A 235 -5.44 10.11 -6.93
C LEU A 235 -6.06 8.76 -7.28
N VAL A 236 -7.40 8.67 -7.28
CA VAL A 236 -8.14 7.41 -7.47
C VAL A 236 -8.77 7.37 -8.85
N LYS A 237 -8.06 6.82 -9.83
CA LYS A 237 -8.59 6.53 -11.17
C LYS A 237 -8.34 5.07 -11.55
N PRO A 238 -9.37 4.32 -11.98
CA PRO A 238 -9.20 2.96 -12.49
C PRO A 238 -8.12 2.89 -13.57
N GLY A 239 -7.18 1.94 -13.46
CA GLY A 239 -6.09 1.76 -14.42
C GLY A 239 -4.99 2.83 -14.37
N GLN A 240 -5.01 3.71 -13.36
CA GLN A 240 -3.95 4.67 -13.09
C GLN A 240 -3.09 4.19 -11.92
N LEU A 241 -1.77 4.34 -12.06
CA LEU A 241 -0.80 4.29 -10.97
C LEU A 241 -0.56 5.70 -10.44
N SER A 242 -0.99 5.95 -9.22
CA SER A 242 -0.73 7.19 -8.49
C SER A 242 0.39 6.96 -7.48
N VAL A 243 1.56 7.54 -7.71
CA VAL A 243 2.70 7.47 -6.79
C VAL A 243 2.71 8.73 -5.93
N LEU A 244 2.45 8.57 -4.63
CA LEU A 244 2.72 9.57 -3.61
C LEU A 244 4.19 9.46 -3.24
N ASP A 245 5.03 10.24 -3.91
CA ASP A 245 6.45 10.28 -3.64
C ASP A 245 6.71 11.13 -2.40
N ILE A 246 7.12 10.46 -1.33
CA ILE A 246 7.45 11.08 -0.05
C ILE A 246 8.93 10.89 0.30
N SER A 247 9.79 10.59 -0.69
CA SER A 247 11.24 10.47 -0.47
C SER A 247 11.84 11.76 0.09
N ASP A 248 11.44 12.89 -0.47
CA ASP A 248 12.07 14.20 -0.25
C ASP A 248 11.71 14.85 1.08
N PHE A 249 10.64 14.39 1.74
CA PHE A 249 10.29 14.85 3.08
C PHE A 249 11.38 14.47 4.09
N VAL A 250 12.05 15.46 4.65
CA VAL A 250 13.15 15.23 5.61
C VAL A 250 12.62 14.68 6.95
N ARG A 251 11.47 15.17 7.42
CA ARG A 251 10.93 14.81 8.74
C ARG A 251 10.05 13.57 8.65
N LEU A 252 10.35 12.54 9.45
CA LEU A 252 9.50 11.34 9.56
C LEU A 252 8.05 11.66 9.93
N ARG A 253 7.86 12.68 10.78
CA ARG A 253 6.53 13.16 11.19
C ARG A 253 5.71 13.65 9.98
N ASP A 254 6.34 14.31 9.03
CA ASP A 254 5.67 14.85 7.84
C ASP A 254 5.19 13.69 6.94
N LYS A 255 6.05 12.68 6.75
CA LYS A 255 5.70 11.41 6.09
C LYS A 255 4.50 10.74 6.77
N GLN A 256 4.51 10.63 8.10
CA GLN A 256 3.41 10.03 8.86
C GLN A 256 2.09 10.80 8.71
N ILE A 257 2.13 12.13 8.72
CA ILE A 257 0.95 12.99 8.55
C ILE A 257 0.32 12.77 7.17
N ILE A 258 1.13 12.78 6.10
CA ILE A 258 0.65 12.54 4.73
C ILE A 258 -0.05 11.18 4.64
N VAL A 259 0.64 10.12 5.03
CA VAL A 259 0.11 8.75 4.93
C VAL A 259 -1.17 8.60 5.73
N THR A 260 -1.19 9.12 6.96
CA THR A 260 -2.38 9.06 7.83
C THR A 260 -3.56 9.81 7.20
N TYR A 261 -3.33 11.00 6.66
CA TYR A 261 -4.38 11.81 6.04
C TYR A 261 -4.98 11.11 4.81
N PHE A 262 -4.14 10.73 3.85
CA PHE A 262 -4.61 10.13 2.60
C PHE A 262 -5.24 8.76 2.83
N ALA A 263 -4.65 7.89 3.67
CA ALA A 263 -5.23 6.58 3.99
C ALA A 263 -6.64 6.72 4.61
N ARG A 264 -6.83 7.66 5.55
CA ARG A 264 -8.16 7.90 6.15
C ARG A 264 -9.16 8.48 5.18
N LYS A 265 -8.73 9.41 4.31
CA LYS A 265 -9.60 9.99 3.27
C LYS A 265 -10.04 8.92 2.28
N LEU A 266 -9.10 8.10 1.79
CA LEU A 266 -9.38 6.97 0.91
C LEU A 266 -10.37 6.00 1.55
N PHE A 267 -10.10 5.56 2.79
CA PHE A 267 -11.00 4.67 3.52
C PHE A 267 -12.42 5.25 3.69
N SER A 268 -12.51 6.51 4.13
CA SER A 268 -13.79 7.18 4.38
C SER A 268 -14.61 7.37 3.09
N MET A 269 -13.97 7.83 2.01
CA MET A 269 -14.61 8.03 0.72
C MET A 269 -15.03 6.69 0.10
N ARG A 270 -14.20 5.64 0.24
CA ARG A 270 -14.54 4.32 -0.25
C ARG A 270 -15.74 3.71 0.47
N ARG A 271 -15.82 3.89 1.80
CA ARG A 271 -16.95 3.45 2.62
C ARG A 271 -18.26 4.15 2.22
N LYS A 272 -18.16 5.39 1.75
CA LYS A 272 -19.29 6.18 1.23
C LYS A 272 -19.59 5.95 -0.25
N GLN A 273 -18.82 5.08 -0.93
CA GLN A 273 -18.94 4.82 -2.37
C GLN A 273 -18.71 6.07 -3.25
N GLU A 274 -17.93 7.04 -2.76
CA GLU A 274 -17.57 8.25 -3.51
C GLU A 274 -16.40 8.01 -4.50
N ILE A 275 -15.68 6.91 -4.30
CA ILE A 275 -14.59 6.40 -5.13
C ILE A 275 -14.75 4.88 -5.32
N PRO A 276 -14.27 4.33 -6.46
CA PRO A 276 -14.39 2.90 -6.79
C PRO A 276 -13.70 1.97 -5.79
#